data_AF-A0A961N8A6-F1
#
_entry.id   AF-A0A961N8A6-F1
#
_cell.length_a   1.000
_cell.length_b   1.000
_cell.length_c   1.000
_cell.angle_alpha   90.00
_cell.angle_beta   90.00
_cell.angle_gamma   90.00
#
_symmetry.space_group_name_H-M   'P 1'
#
loop_
_entity.id
_entity.type
_entity.pdbx_description
1 polymer ?
#
loop_
_entity_poly.entity_id
_entity_poly.type
_entity_poly.pdbx_seq_one_letter_code
_entity_poly.pdbx_strand_id
1 'polypeptide(L)'
;MACVEGRPVANFKVQDLTPQQVEQGLRDGRYLLVDVREPNEVAVDAYPDAVVLPLSTFDPAAIPDLQGRELVFACRSGNRSAKISLAVQAAGYPYDKHLAGGMIAWKASGLPTKSGG
;
A
#
# COMPACT_ATOMS: atom_id res chain seq x y z
N MET A 1 -22.11 4.45 35.60
CA MET A 1 -20.87 5.25 35.58
C MET A 1 -19.98 4.63 34.50
N ALA A 2 -20.09 5.06 33.25
CA ALA A 2 -19.24 4.53 32.18
C ALA A 2 -17.94 5.34 32.15
N CYS A 3 -16.82 4.71 32.54
CA CYS A 3 -15.50 5.23 32.28
C CYS A 3 -15.33 5.29 30.76
N VAL A 4 -15.28 6.49 30.20
CA VAL A 4 -14.89 6.72 28.80
C VAL A 4 -13.39 6.46 28.72
N GLU A 5 -13.01 5.22 28.41
CA GLU A 5 -11.65 4.86 28.05
C GLU A 5 -11.25 5.72 26.85
N GLY A 6 -10.30 6.63 27.08
CA GLY A 6 -9.82 7.59 26.09
C GLY A 6 -9.48 6.87 24.80
N ARG A 7 -10.21 7.20 23.73
CA ARG A 7 -9.86 6.78 22.38
C ARG A 7 -8.41 7.25 22.15
N PRO A 8 -7.44 6.36 21.94
CA PRO A 8 -6.06 6.78 21.72
C PRO A 8 -6.07 7.82 20.59
N VAL A 9 -5.43 8.96 20.83
CA VAL A 9 -5.19 9.94 19.76
C VAL A 9 -4.37 9.20 18.70
N ALA A 10 -5.03 8.86 17.59
CA ALA A 10 -4.40 8.09 16.54
C ALA A 10 -3.24 8.93 16.00
N ASN A 11 -2.02 8.53 16.32
CA ASN A 11 -0.82 9.16 15.76
C ASN A 11 -0.73 8.73 14.30
N PHE A 12 -1.29 9.55 13.40
CA PHE A 12 -1.28 9.29 11.98
C PHE A 12 0.13 9.43 11.44
N LYS A 13 0.82 8.30 11.32
CA LYS A 13 2.18 8.23 10.78
C LYS A 13 2.17 7.27 9.61
N VAL A 14 2.83 7.67 8.53
CA VAL A 14 3.09 6.81 7.39
C VAL A 14 4.51 6.28 7.51
N GLN A 15 4.69 4.98 7.28
CA GLN A 15 5.99 4.33 7.22
C GLN A 15 6.43 4.19 5.76
N ASP A 16 7.51 4.88 5.44
CA ASP A 16 8.13 4.92 4.12
C ASP A 16 9.00 3.67 3.93
N LEU A 17 8.55 2.73 3.10
CA LEU A 17 9.33 1.55 2.75
C LEU A 17 10.09 1.76 1.44
N THR A 18 11.34 1.31 1.39
CA THR A 18 12.13 1.30 0.15
C THR A 18 11.68 0.17 -0.78
N PRO A 19 11.94 0.28 -2.10
CA PRO A 19 11.64 -0.81 -3.03
C PRO A 19 12.22 -2.15 -2.62
N GLN A 20 13.46 -2.18 -2.14
CA GLN A 20 14.15 -3.39 -1.68
C GLN A 20 13.47 -4.00 -0.44
N GLN A 21 13.03 -3.16 0.50
CA GLN A 21 12.30 -3.64 1.69
C GLN A 21 10.95 -4.26 1.30
N VAL A 22 10.21 -3.60 0.40
CA VAL A 22 8.94 -4.12 -0.10
C VAL A 22 9.15 -5.43 -0.86
N GLU A 23 10.14 -5.48 -1.74
CA GLU A 23 10.42 -6.67 -2.54
C GLU A 23 10.84 -7.87 -1.68
N GLN A 24 11.73 -7.66 -0.71
CA GLN A 24 12.10 -8.70 0.25
C GLN A 24 10.89 -9.16 1.06
N GLY A 25 10.05 -8.23 1.54
CA GLY A 25 8.84 -8.60 2.29
C GLY A 25 7.79 -9.33 1.46
N LEU A 26 7.70 -9.07 0.16
CA LEU A 26 6.87 -9.85 -0.76
C LEU A 26 7.42 -11.26 -0.94
N ARG A 27 8.75 -11.40 -1.16
CA ARG A 27 9.42 -12.70 -1.27
C ARG A 27 9.29 -13.55 -0.01
N ASP A 28 9.39 -12.93 1.16
CA ASP A 28 9.25 -13.59 2.46
C ASP A 28 7.80 -13.94 2.82
N GLY A 29 6.83 -13.49 2.01
CA GLY A 29 5.41 -13.60 2.35
C GLY A 29 5.01 -12.78 3.57
N ARG A 30 5.78 -11.75 3.93
CA ARG A 30 5.47 -10.81 5.03
C ARG A 30 4.52 -9.71 4.60
N TYR A 31 4.54 -9.30 3.33
CA TYR A 31 3.76 -8.18 2.82
C TYR A 31 2.69 -8.59 1.82
N LEU A 32 1.60 -7.83 1.83
CA LEU A 32 0.63 -7.76 0.75
C LEU A 32 0.73 -6.36 0.12
N LEU A 33 1.07 -6.29 -1.16
CA LEU A 33 1.15 -5.02 -1.87
C LEU A 33 -0.21 -4.68 -2.50
N VAL A 34 -0.74 -3.50 -2.21
CA VAL A 34 -1.93 -2.94 -2.87
C VAL A 34 -1.49 -1.84 -3.83
N ASP A 35 -1.67 -2.05 -5.13
CA ASP A 35 -1.46 -1.03 -6.15
C ASP A 35 -2.72 -0.21 -6.35
N VAL A 36 -2.63 1.10 -6.06
CA VAL A 36 -3.75 2.04 -6.15
C VAL A 36 -3.74 2.86 -7.45
N ARG A 37 -2.93 2.45 -8.42
CA ARG A 37 -2.94 3.01 -9.77
C ARG A 37 -4.21 2.62 -10.53
N GLU A 38 -4.54 3.42 -11.52
CA GLU A 38 -5.67 3.14 -12.39
C GLU A 38 -5.37 1.94 -13.31
N PRO A 39 -6.39 1.18 -13.77
CA PRO A 39 -6.18 -0.01 -14.59
C PRO A 39 -5.35 0.21 -15.86
N ASN A 40 -5.48 1.39 -16.48
CA ASN A 40 -4.68 1.78 -17.64
C ASN A 40 -3.18 1.94 -17.34
N GLU A 41 -2.82 2.37 -16.12
CA GLU A 41 -1.42 2.45 -15.68
C GLU A 41 -0.88 1.03 -15.40
N VAL A 42 -1.67 0.18 -14.75
CA VAL A 42 -1.29 -1.20 -14.41
C VAL A 42 -1.15 -2.07 -15.67
N ALA A 43 -1.95 -1.83 -16.70
CA ALA A 43 -1.87 -2.49 -17.99
C ALA A 43 -0.59 -2.15 -18.78
N VAL A 44 0.13 -1.07 -18.44
CA VAL A 44 1.45 -0.78 -19.03
C VAL A 44 2.52 -1.55 -18.27
N ASP A 45 2.48 -1.47 -16.94
CA ASP A 45 3.39 -2.17 -16.05
C ASP A 45 2.78 -2.36 -14.68
N ALA A 46 2.88 -3.58 -14.15
CA ALA A 46 2.35 -3.95 -12.85
C ALA A 46 3.48 -4.37 -11.90
N TYR A 47 3.28 -4.10 -10.60
CA TYR A 47 4.09 -4.73 -9.58
C TYR A 47 3.88 -6.25 -9.58
N PRO A 48 4.91 -7.04 -9.27
CA PRO A 48 4.73 -8.46 -9.03
C PRO A 48 3.78 -8.69 -7.85
N ASP A 49 2.79 -9.57 -8.06
CA ASP A 49 1.91 -10.13 -7.02
C ASP A 49 1.13 -9.09 -6.19
N ALA A 50 0.96 -7.88 -6.74
CA ALA A 50 0.14 -6.84 -6.15
C ALA A 50 -1.35 -7.05 -6.42
N VAL A 51 -2.17 -6.70 -5.43
CA VAL A 51 -3.61 -6.58 -5.56
C VAL A 51 -3.92 -5.18 -6.07
N VAL A 52 -4.70 -5.06 -7.13
CA VAL A 52 -5.04 -3.77 -7.73
C VAL A 52 -6.33 -3.25 -7.14
N LEU A 53 -6.28 -2.10 -6.47
CA LEU A 53 -7.45 -1.38 -5.94
C LEU A 53 -7.36 0.08 -6.41
N PRO A 54 -7.91 0.42 -7.60
CA PRO A 54 -7.76 1.75 -8.20
C PRO A 54 -8.19 2.86 -7.26
N LEU A 55 -7.45 3.97 -7.25
CA LEU A 55 -7.77 5.12 -6.39
C LEU A 55 -9.18 5.67 -6.67
N SER A 56 -9.61 5.68 -7.94
CA SER A 56 -10.94 6.16 -8.36
C SER A 56 -12.12 5.42 -7.71
N THR A 57 -11.92 4.16 -7.34
CA THR A 57 -12.94 3.28 -6.72
C THR A 57 -12.45 2.69 -5.39
N PHE A 58 -11.47 3.33 -4.76
CA PHE A 58 -10.80 2.77 -3.58
C PHE A 58 -11.77 2.70 -2.39
N ASP A 59 -11.94 1.49 -1.88
CA ASP A 59 -12.68 1.20 -0.66
C ASP A 59 -11.76 0.39 0.26
N PRO A 60 -11.45 0.87 1.48
CA PRO A 60 -10.65 0.09 2.43
C PRO A 60 -11.32 -1.23 2.85
N ALA A 61 -12.65 -1.37 2.71
CA ALA A 61 -13.34 -2.64 2.94
C ALA A 61 -13.12 -3.66 1.81
N ALA A 62 -12.64 -3.24 0.64
CA ALA A 62 -12.29 -4.12 -0.48
C ALA A 62 -10.86 -4.70 -0.34
N ILE A 63 -10.12 -4.30 0.70
CA ILE A 63 -8.82 -4.90 1.01
C ILE A 63 -9.02 -6.37 1.37
N PRO A 64 -8.32 -7.31 0.71
CA PRO A 64 -8.46 -8.73 1.00
C PRO A 64 -7.91 -9.07 2.39
N ASP A 65 -8.27 -10.25 2.88
CA ASP A 65 -7.66 -10.79 4.10
C ASP A 65 -6.13 -10.87 3.94
N LEU A 66 -5.43 -10.24 4.89
CA LEU A 66 -3.98 -10.18 4.87
C LEU A 66 -3.35 -11.53 5.21
N GLN A 67 -4.08 -12.45 5.84
CA GLN A 67 -3.57 -13.78 6.23
C GLN A 67 -2.28 -13.68 7.06
N GLY A 68 -2.22 -12.71 7.99
CA GLY A 68 -1.06 -12.44 8.84
C GLY A 68 0.03 -11.57 8.20
N ARG A 69 -0.15 -11.12 6.96
CA ARG A 69 0.76 -10.18 6.28
C ARG A 69 0.53 -8.74 6.72
N GLU A 70 1.52 -7.90 6.50
CA GLU A 70 1.37 -6.44 6.63
C GLU A 70 1.02 -5.83 5.26
N LEU A 71 0.08 -4.90 5.26
CA LEU A 71 -0.37 -4.25 4.04
C LEU A 71 0.53 -3.07 3.68
N VAL A 72 0.95 -3.01 2.41
CA VAL A 72 1.76 -1.91 1.86
C VAL A 72 1.03 -1.29 0.67
N PHE A 73 0.76 0.02 0.72
CA PHE A 73 0.19 0.73 -0.43
C PHE A 73 1.27 1.16 -1.43
N ALA A 74 1.00 1.02 -2.72
CA ALA A 74 1.87 1.46 -3.80
C ALA A 74 1.10 2.26 -4.85
N CYS A 75 1.78 3.20 -5.50
CA CYS A 75 1.22 3.92 -6.64
C CYS A 75 2.34 4.28 -7.63
N ARG A 76 2.12 5.24 -8.55
CA ARG A 76 3.16 5.66 -9.51
C ARG A 76 4.39 6.30 -8.86
N SER A 77 4.21 7.19 -7.88
CA SER A 77 5.30 8.02 -7.31
C SER A 77 5.37 8.04 -5.78
N GLY A 78 4.53 7.27 -5.08
CA GLY A 78 4.41 7.27 -3.61
C GLY A 78 3.40 8.29 -3.04
N ASN A 79 3.05 9.35 -3.79
CA ASN A 79 2.17 10.42 -3.28
C ASN A 79 0.74 9.95 -3.01
N ARG A 80 0.14 9.18 -3.92
CA ARG A 80 -1.23 8.66 -3.74
C ARG A 80 -1.29 7.63 -2.61
N SER A 81 -0.28 6.77 -2.49
CA SER A 81 -0.27 5.71 -1.48
C SER A 81 -0.07 6.26 -0.07
N ALA A 82 0.75 7.30 0.11
CA ALA A 82 0.88 8.00 1.39
C ALA A 82 -0.44 8.63 1.83
N LYS A 83 -1.16 9.29 0.90
CA LYS A 83 -2.47 9.89 1.19
C LYS A 83 -3.52 8.84 1.56
N ILE A 84 -3.55 7.71 0.85
CA ILE A 84 -4.44 6.60 1.19
C ILE A 84 -4.11 6.07 2.58
N SER A 85 -2.85 5.82 2.91
CA SER A 85 -2.43 5.36 4.24
C SER A 85 -2.97 6.27 5.34
N LEU A 86 -2.83 7.59 5.20
CA LEU A 86 -3.42 8.55 6.15
C LEU A 86 -4.96 8.50 6.19
N ALA A 87 -5.61 8.40 5.02
CA ALA A 87 -7.07 8.38 4.93
C ALA A 87 -7.68 7.13 5.58
N VAL A 88 -7.08 5.96 5.37
CA VAL A 88 -7.55 4.72 5.98
C VAL A 88 -7.26 4.69 7.48
N GLN A 89 -6.16 5.28 7.94
CA GLN A 89 -5.93 5.46 9.38
C GLN A 89 -6.99 6.36 10.01
N ALA A 90 -7.37 7.46 9.35
CA ALA A 90 -8.46 8.32 9.81
C ALA A 90 -9.81 7.59 9.86
N ALA A 91 -10.01 6.59 9.00
CA ALA A 91 -11.16 5.69 9.02
C ALA A 91 -11.06 4.55 10.04
N GLY A 92 -9.95 4.45 10.80
CA GLY A 92 -9.74 3.47 11.87
C GLY A 92 -8.99 2.21 11.46
N TYR A 93 -8.43 2.15 10.24
CA TYR A 93 -7.62 1.02 9.79
C TYR A 93 -6.16 1.17 10.22
N PRO A 94 -5.48 0.11 10.67
CA PRO A 94 -4.10 0.18 11.18
C PRO A 94 -3.05 0.16 10.05
N TYR A 95 -3.38 0.60 8.84
CA TYR A 95 -2.49 0.50 7.69
C TYR A 95 -1.60 1.73 7.57
N ASP A 96 -0.33 1.58 7.94
CA ASP A 96 0.64 2.66 8.02
C ASP A 96 1.72 2.63 6.93
N LYS A 97 1.91 1.50 6.25
CA LYS A 97 3.02 1.31 5.29
C LYS A 97 2.67 1.71 3.87
N HIS A 98 3.62 2.34 3.19
CA HIS A 98 3.56 2.55 1.75
C HIS A 98 4.94 2.42 1.08
N LEU A 99 4.95 2.13 -0.21
CA LEU A 99 6.16 2.14 -1.03
C LEU A 99 6.53 3.59 -1.37
N ALA A 100 7.63 4.06 -0.77
CA ALA A 100 8.20 5.37 -1.05
C ALA A 100 8.71 5.44 -2.49
N GLY A 101 8.39 6.53 -3.20
CA GLY A 101 8.74 6.73 -4.61
C GLY A 101 7.96 5.85 -5.60
N GLY A 102 7.12 4.91 -5.12
CA GLY A 102 6.23 4.10 -5.94
C GLY A 102 6.93 3.37 -7.09
N MET A 103 6.24 3.28 -8.22
CA MET A 103 6.66 2.47 -9.36
C MET A 103 7.93 3.03 -10.00
N ILE A 104 8.11 4.35 -9.95
CA ILE A 104 9.30 5.03 -10.42
C ILE A 104 10.54 4.54 -9.64
N ALA A 105 10.47 4.55 -8.30
CA ALA A 105 11.58 4.08 -7.46
C ALA A 105 11.80 2.57 -7.58
N TRP A 106 10.73 1.79 -7.75
CA TRP A 106 10.80 0.35 -8.00
C TRP A 106 11.61 0.03 -9.26
N LYS A 107 11.25 0.66 -10.39
CA LYS A 107 11.98 0.48 -11.66
C LYS A 107 13.41 1.02 -11.57
N ALA A 108 13.62 2.17 -10.92
CA ALA A 108 14.95 2.74 -10.73
C ALA A 108 15.86 1.84 -9.89
N SER A 109 15.28 0.98 -9.03
CA SER A 109 16.02 -0.01 -8.24
C SER A 109 16.32 -1.31 -9.02
N GLY A 110 15.96 -1.38 -10.31
CA GLY A 110 16.18 -2.55 -11.16
C GLY A 110 15.31 -3.75 -10.81
N LEU A 111 14.22 -3.54 -10.06
CA LEU A 111 13.32 -4.62 -9.64
C LEU A 111 12.36 -5.03 -10.77
N PRO A 112 11.96 -6.31 -10.82
CA PRO A 112 11.14 -6.82 -11.91
C PRO A 112 9.73 -6.21 -11.88
N THR A 113 9.16 -6.00 -13.06
CA THR A 113 7.75 -5.64 -13.27
C THR A 113 7.07 -6.69 -14.13
N LYS A 114 5.78 -6.93 -13.91
CA LYS A 114 4.97 -7.69 -14.86
C LYS A 114 4.58 -6.74 -16.00
N SER A 115 4.96 -7.07 -17.22
CA SER A 115 4.44 -6.40 -18.42
C SER A 115 2.94 -6.66 -18.46
N GLY A 116 2.11 -5.62 -18.55
CA GLY A 116 0.71 -5.85 -18.86
C GLY A 116 0.62 -6.49 -20.24
N GLY A 117 -0.12 -7.59 -20.31
CA GLY A 117 -0.37 -8.31 -21.56
C GLY A 117 -1.21 -7.51 -22.53
#